data_AF-A0A415DNI8-F1
#
_entry.id   AF-A0A415DNI8-F1
#
_cell.length_a   1.000
_cell.length_b   1.000
_cell.length_c   1.000
_cell.angle_alpha   90.00
_cell.angle_beta   90.00
_cell.angle_gamma   90.00
#
_symmetry.space_group_name_H-M   'P 1'
#
loop_
_entity.id
_entity.type
_entity.pdbx_description
1 polymer ?
#
loop_
_entity_poly.entity_id
_entity_poly.type
_entity_poly.pdbx_seq_one_letter_code
_entity_poly.pdbx_strand_id
1 'polypeptide(L)'
;MKGIVNIQETKEYQFAKEVESMLNNYSFSHSVFAASIPFMHPTIQQLMYRLIRECLKVMASEERRYDDRNQASHEEAKAIMEFLAENGRYIPHI
;
A
#
# COMPACT_ATOMS: atom_id res chain seq x y z
N MET A 1 -1.47 13.24 9.42
CA MET A 1 -0.58 13.48 8.26
C MET A 1 -0.37 14.98 8.12
N LYS A 2 0.86 15.48 7.90
CA LYS A 2 1.03 16.89 7.47
C LYS A 2 0.20 17.06 6.19
N GLY A 3 -0.66 18.08 6.13
CA GLY A 3 -1.53 18.31 4.97
C GLY A 3 -0.67 18.50 3.72
N ILE A 4 -0.71 17.53 2.80
CA ILE A 4 -0.08 17.67 1.49
C ILE A 4 -0.94 18.65 0.70
N VAL A 5 -0.45 19.87 0.50
CA VAL A 5 -1.10 20.85 -0.37
C VAL A 5 -0.99 20.35 -1.80
N ASN A 6 -2.09 20.36 -2.55
CA ASN A 6 -2.18 19.90 -3.94
C ASN A 6 -1.67 18.48 -4.20
N ILE A 7 -2.14 17.48 -3.42
CA ILE A 7 -1.75 16.07 -3.59
C ILE A 7 -1.85 15.59 -5.06
N GLN A 8 -2.82 16.10 -5.82
CA GLN A 8 -3.04 15.73 -7.22
C GLN A 8 -1.90 16.14 -8.16
N GLU A 9 -1.10 17.15 -7.80
CA GLU A 9 0.05 17.62 -8.58
C GLU A 9 1.33 16.83 -8.27
N THR A 10 1.29 15.95 -7.26
CA THR A 10 2.45 15.13 -6.88
C THR A 10 2.65 13.97 -7.85
N LYS A 11 3.90 13.60 -8.10
CA LYS A 11 4.24 12.41 -8.90
C LYS A 11 3.70 11.13 -8.26
N GLU A 12 3.61 11.08 -6.94
CA GLU A 12 3.08 9.95 -6.18
C GLU A 12 1.58 9.75 -6.45
N TYR A 13 0.81 10.83 -6.55
CA TYR A 13 -0.60 10.74 -6.94
C TYR A 13 -0.76 10.27 -8.39
N GLN A 14 0.06 10.80 -9.31
CA GLN A 14 0.03 10.36 -10.71
C GLN A 14 0.36 8.86 -10.82
N PHE A 15 1.38 8.39 -10.09
CA PHE A 15 1.71 6.97 -10.01
C PHE A 15 0.58 6.14 -9.39
N ALA A 16 -0.12 6.64 -8.37
CA ALA A 16 -1.28 5.95 -7.81
C ALA A 16 -2.41 5.77 -8.85
N LYS A 17 -2.60 6.73 -9.76
CA LYS A 17 -3.55 6.60 -10.88
C LYS A 17 -3.10 5.57 -11.93
N GLU A 18 -1.79 5.47 -12.18
CA GLU A 18 -1.25 4.41 -13.04
C GLU A 18 -1.47 3.02 -12.44
N VAL A 19 -1.23 2.87 -11.13
CA VAL A 19 -1.51 1.63 -10.39
C VAL A 19 -3.01 1.29 -10.45
N GLU A 20 -3.90 2.25 -10.22
CA GLU A 20 -5.35 2.06 -10.34
C GLU A 20 -5.75 1.57 -11.74
N SER A 21 -5.20 2.20 -12.79
CA SER A 21 -5.42 1.79 -14.18
C SER A 21 -4.97 0.36 -14.44
N MET A 22 -3.79 -0.01 -13.93
CA MET A 22 -3.25 -1.36 -14.05
C MET A 22 -4.10 -2.40 -13.30
N LEU A 23 -4.57 -2.09 -12.09
CA LEU A 23 -5.40 -3.01 -11.30
C LEU A 23 -6.81 -3.17 -11.88
N ASN A 24 -7.35 -2.13 -12.53
CA ASN A 24 -8.64 -2.18 -13.22
C ASN A 24 -8.57 -2.93 -14.57
N ASN A 25 -7.37 -3.32 -15.02
CA ASN A 25 -7.20 -4.11 -16.23
C ASN A 25 -7.40 -5.61 -15.93
N TYR A 26 -8.39 -6.24 -16.58
CA TYR A 26 -8.73 -7.66 -16.42
C TYR A 26 -7.57 -8.63 -16.68
N SER A 27 -6.50 -8.20 -17.36
CA SER A 27 -5.32 -9.02 -17.64
C SER A 27 -4.23 -8.92 -16.57
N PHE A 28 -4.39 -8.10 -15.54
CA PHE A 28 -3.39 -7.97 -14.48
C PHE A 28 -3.40 -9.18 -13.55
N SER A 29 -2.27 -9.89 -13.47
CA SER A 29 -2.09 -11.03 -12.59
C SER A 29 -1.32 -10.66 -11.33
N HIS A 30 -2.03 -10.61 -10.21
CA HIS A 30 -1.48 -10.33 -8.88
C HIS A 30 -0.37 -11.32 -8.49
N SER A 31 -0.54 -12.61 -8.82
CA SER A 31 0.44 -13.66 -8.50
C SER A 31 1.72 -13.51 -9.33
N VAL A 32 1.60 -13.18 -10.62
CA VAL A 32 2.75 -12.92 -11.49
C VAL A 32 3.50 -11.66 -11.05
N PHE A 33 2.78 -10.59 -10.70
CA PHE A 33 3.40 -9.39 -10.14
C PHE A 33 4.18 -9.71 -8.86
N ALA A 34 3.57 -10.42 -7.90
CA ALA A 34 4.25 -10.82 -6.67
C ALA A 34 5.49 -11.70 -6.94
N ALA A 35 5.39 -12.65 -7.87
CA ALA A 35 6.51 -13.52 -8.27
C ALA A 35 7.65 -12.75 -8.96
N SER A 36 7.40 -11.53 -9.45
CA SER A 36 8.43 -10.67 -10.05
C SER A 36 9.25 -9.87 -9.02
N ILE A 37 8.73 -9.68 -7.79
CA ILE A 37 9.39 -8.89 -6.74
C ILE A 37 10.81 -9.37 -6.42
N PRO A 38 11.11 -10.69 -6.30
CA PRO A 38 12.46 -11.16 -6.03
C PRO A 38 13.50 -10.77 -7.08
N PHE A 39 13.08 -10.39 -8.30
CA PHE A 39 13.97 -9.96 -9.37
C PHE A 39 14.29 -8.45 -9.33
N MET A 40 13.66 -7.67 -8.46
CA MET A 40 14.02 -6.27 -8.22
C MET A 40 15.35 -6.18 -7.46
N HIS A 41 16.06 -5.06 -7.58
CA HIS A 41 17.24 -4.80 -6.73
C HIS A 41 16.86 -4.87 -5.24
N PRO A 42 17.66 -5.49 -4.35
CA PRO A 42 17.29 -5.70 -2.94
C PRO A 42 16.86 -4.43 -2.19
N THR A 43 17.55 -3.30 -2.42
CA THR A 43 17.15 -2.01 -1.85
C THR A 43 15.75 -1.58 -2.31
N ILE A 44 15.40 -1.84 -3.58
CA ILE A 44 14.06 -1.53 -4.11
C ILE A 44 13.01 -2.46 -3.52
N GLN A 45 13.32 -3.73 -3.26
CA GLN A 45 12.42 -4.63 -2.53
C GLN A 45 12.09 -4.08 -1.14
N GLN A 46 13.08 -3.54 -0.43
CA GLN A 46 12.87 -2.91 0.88
C GLN A 46 12.00 -1.64 0.77
N LEU A 47 12.24 -0.79 -0.23
CA LEU A 47 11.42 0.40 -0.49
C LEU A 47 9.98 0.03 -0.87
N MET A 48 9.79 -1.00 -1.68
CA MET A 48 8.47 -1.54 -2.04
C MET A 48 7.72 -2.02 -0.80
N TYR A 49 8.38 -2.75 0.10
CA TYR A 49 7.75 -3.18 1.34
C TYR A 49 7.37 -2.00 2.26
N ARG A 50 8.20 -0.94 2.32
CA ARG A 50 7.83 0.31 3.02
C ARG A 50 6.59 0.94 2.39
N LEU A 51 6.52 1.02 1.06
CA LEU A 51 5.35 1.53 0.35
C LEU A 51 4.08 0.73 0.68
N ILE A 52 4.14 -0.61 0.63
CA ILE A 52 3.02 -1.50 1.00
C ILE A 52 2.53 -1.21 2.42
N ARG A 53 3.44 -0.97 3.38
CA ARG A 53 3.06 -0.62 4.76
C ARG A 53 2.36 0.73 4.87
N GLU A 54 2.80 1.75 4.14
CA GLU A 54 2.10 3.03 4.10
C GLU A 54 0.71 2.89 3.47
N CYS A 55 0.57 2.07 2.42
CA CYS A 55 -0.73 1.72 1.86
C CYS A 55 -1.64 1.04 2.90
N LEU A 56 -1.13 0.05 3.64
CA LEU A 56 -1.89 -0.63 4.70
C LEU A 56 -2.34 0.33 5.80
N LYS A 57 -1.50 1.31 6.21
CA LYS A 57 -1.90 2.34 7.18
C LYS A 57 -3.10 3.16 6.70
N VAL A 58 -3.10 3.57 5.42
CA VAL A 58 -4.23 4.29 4.83
C VAL A 58 -5.46 3.39 4.73
N MET A 59 -5.28 2.13 4.34
CA MET A 59 -6.36 1.16 4.22
C MET A 59 -6.98 0.78 5.56
N ALA A 60 -6.22 0.82 6.65
CA ALA A 60 -6.64 0.60 8.03
C ALA A 60 -7.25 1.84 8.72
N SER A 61 -7.20 3.02 8.07
CA SER A 61 -7.61 4.28 8.71
C SER A 61 -9.12 4.38 8.92
N GLU A 62 -9.57 4.68 10.14
CA GLU A 62 -10.98 4.95 10.44
C GLU A 62 -11.50 6.26 9.83
N GLU A 63 -10.62 7.10 9.26
CA GLU A 63 -10.97 8.42 8.73
C GLU A 63 -11.60 8.38 7.32
N ARG A 64 -11.59 7.22 6.63
CA ARG A 64 -12.18 7.06 5.30
C ARG A 64 -13.54 6.37 5.36
N ARG A 65 -14.38 6.60 4.34
CA ARG A 65 -15.63 5.87 4.16
C ARG A 65 -15.36 4.51 3.50
N TYR A 66 -16.05 3.49 3.98
CA TYR A 66 -16.00 2.12 3.47
C TYR A 66 -17.35 1.71 2.89
N ASP A 67 -17.33 0.75 1.98
CA ASP A 67 -18.51 0.02 1.51
C ASP A 67 -18.19 -1.47 1.40
N ASP A 68 -19.20 -2.29 1.13
CA ASP A 68 -19.09 -3.75 1.13
C ASP A 68 -17.96 -4.28 0.24
N ARG A 69 -17.55 -3.54 -0.80
CA ARG A 69 -16.47 -3.95 -1.73
C ARG A 69 -15.09 -3.87 -1.09
N ASN A 70 -14.89 -2.99 -0.10
CA ASN A 70 -13.60 -2.73 0.52
C ASN A 70 -13.58 -2.92 2.04
N GLN A 71 -14.69 -3.37 2.63
CA GLN A 71 -14.78 -3.67 4.07
C GLN A 71 -13.82 -4.78 4.50
N ALA A 72 -13.77 -5.89 3.75
CA ALA A 72 -12.88 -7.00 4.11
C ALA A 72 -11.39 -6.59 4.11
N SER A 73 -10.97 -5.83 3.10
CA SER A 73 -9.58 -5.36 3.01
C SER A 73 -9.24 -4.29 4.04
N HIS A 74 -10.23 -3.54 4.53
CA HIS A 74 -10.06 -2.65 5.68
C HIS A 74 -9.74 -3.42 6.96
N GLU A 75 -10.60 -4.38 7.30
CA GLU A 75 -10.51 -5.14 8.55
C GLU A 75 -9.20 -5.94 8.59
N GLU A 76 -8.81 -6.54 7.47
CA GLU A 76 -7.53 -7.23 7.36
C GLU A 76 -6.34 -6.27 7.51
N ALA A 77 -6.35 -5.11 6.82
CA ALA A 77 -5.29 -4.12 6.96
C ALA A 77 -5.17 -3.61 8.40
N LYS A 78 -6.30 -3.40 9.08
CA LYS A 78 -6.35 -2.99 10.48
C LYS A 78 -5.72 -4.05 11.39
N ALA A 79 -6.12 -5.31 11.26
CA ALA A 79 -5.56 -6.42 12.03
C ALA A 79 -4.04 -6.57 11.81
N ILE A 80 -3.56 -6.43 10.57
CA ILE A 80 -2.12 -6.45 10.27
C ILE A 80 -1.40 -5.30 10.99
N MET A 81 -1.95 -4.08 10.92
CA MET A 81 -1.33 -2.90 11.52
C MET A 81 -1.31 -2.96 13.05
N GLU A 82 -2.36 -3.46 13.69
CA GLU A 82 -2.45 -3.70 15.14
C GLU A 82 -1.40 -4.74 15.57
N PHE A 83 -1.32 -5.88 14.89
CA PHE A 83 -0.32 -6.90 15.16
C PHE A 83 1.11 -6.35 15.06
N LEU A 84 1.41 -5.56 14.03
CA LEU A 84 2.74 -4.96 13.85
C LEU A 84 3.09 -3.95 14.95
N ALA A 85 2.10 -3.20 15.45
CA ALA A 85 2.28 -2.26 16.55
C ALA A 85 2.55 -2.97 17.88
N GLU A 86 1.78 -4.03 18.18
CA GLU A 86 1.93 -4.84 19.40
C GLU A 86 3.27 -5.59 19.46
N ASN A 87 3.75 -6.08 18.30
CA ASN A 87 4.91 -6.98 18.24
C ASN A 87 6.24 -6.27 17.93
N GLY A 88 6.29 -4.93 17.98
CA GLY A 88 7.54 -4.16 17.89
C GLY A 88 8.33 -4.33 16.57
N ARG A 89 7.65 -4.63 15.45
CA ARG A 89 8.33 -4.89 14.16
C ARG A 89 8.63 -3.59 13.40
N TYR A 90 9.67 -2.90 13.86
CA TYR A 90 10.24 -1.74 13.17
C TYR A 90 11.00 -2.15 11.90
N ILE A 91 10.80 -1.43 10.79
CA ILE A 91 11.67 -1.56 9.60
C ILE A 91 12.62 -0.37 9.63
N PRO A 92 13.95 -0.61 9.72
CA PRO A 92 14.94 0.44 9.72
C PRO A 92 14.83 1.33 8.47
N HIS A 93 14.92 2.66 8.65
CA HIS A 93 15.13 3.64 7.58
C HIS A 93 16.60 3.66 7.15
N ILE A 94 17.12 2.57 6.59
CA ILE A 94 18.37 2.62 5.81
C ILE A 94 18.07 3.31 4.48
#